data_AF-A0A7M7PMF7-F1
#
_entry.id   AF-A0A7M7PMF7-F1
#
_cell.length_a   1.000
_cell.length_b   1.000
_cell.length_c   1.000
_cell.angle_alpha   90.00
_cell.angle_beta   90.00
_cell.angle_gamma   90.00
#
_symmetry.space_group_name_H-M   'P 1'
#
loop_
_entity.id
_entity.type
_entity.pdbx_description
1 polymer ?
#
loop_
_entity_poly.entity_id
_entity_poly.type
_entity_poly.pdbx_seq_one_letter_code
_entity_poly.pdbx_strand_id
1 'polypeptide(L)'
;MEFIEDDDGVAMQTPLRAILPRSTHNEDHEYHYHVNNFESHDESGFTASLVINVKAEDDAKKWMSEFAESSSTTWRVMRTCPTAKKYVLFKKIYRCHHGQQRRAKEGTSRHSKDTGCCAKLTLTVRRTVTQSGRKSKNSDPHIQTHPTLVKLEWKHNHVISIPAALKYRDASPETCAKLEELFKNGNSPASALNILELELQIQDPDKYVMNCADRSICPDLHFCYR
;
A
#
# COMPACT_ATOMS: atom_id res chain seq x y z
N MET A 1 -15.11 -24.46 6.33
CA MET A 1 -13.88 -24.96 5.70
C MET A 1 -14.20 -25.12 4.23
N GLU A 2 -14.13 -24.02 3.49
CA GLU A 2 -14.34 -24.03 2.04
C GLU A 2 -12.98 -23.83 1.41
N PHE A 3 -12.46 -24.93 0.84
CA PHE A 3 -11.32 -24.92 -0.04
C PHE A 3 -11.84 -24.51 -1.41
N ILE A 4 -11.44 -23.33 -1.87
CA ILE A 4 -11.50 -23.00 -3.29
C ILE A 4 -10.17 -23.50 -3.85
N GLU A 5 -10.26 -24.48 -4.75
CA GLU A 5 -9.13 -25.11 -5.43
C GLU A 5 -8.50 -24.10 -6.39
N ASP A 6 -7.24 -23.74 -6.12
CA ASP A 6 -6.40 -22.94 -7.02
C ASP A 6 -5.73 -23.87 -8.03
N ASP A 7 -6.18 -23.81 -9.28
CA ASP A 7 -5.58 -24.45 -10.46
C ASP A 7 -4.18 -23.84 -10.73
N ASP A 8 -3.15 -24.69 -10.68
CA ASP A 8 -1.74 -24.46 -11.09
C ASP A 8 -0.95 -23.27 -10.47
N GLY A 9 -1.27 -22.85 -9.23
CA GLY A 9 -0.53 -21.79 -8.51
C GLY A 9 0.14 -22.27 -7.21
N VAL A 10 1.26 -21.64 -6.81
CA VAL A 10 1.78 -21.77 -5.44
C VAL A 10 0.71 -21.25 -4.48
N ALA A 11 0.23 -22.10 -3.57
CA ALA A 11 -0.79 -21.73 -2.58
C ALA A 11 -0.45 -20.41 -1.89
N MET A 12 -1.41 -19.49 -1.84
CA MET A 12 -1.19 -18.16 -1.26
C MET A 12 -0.90 -18.27 0.25
N GLN A 13 0.36 -18.02 0.61
CA GLN A 13 0.84 -18.07 1.98
C GLN A 13 0.11 -17.06 2.89
N THR A 14 -0.25 -17.48 4.11
CA THR A 14 -1.00 -16.69 5.09
C THR A 14 -0.48 -15.26 5.33
N PRO A 15 0.84 -15.01 5.51
CA PRO A 15 1.34 -13.64 5.71
C PRO A 15 1.16 -12.75 4.48
N LEU A 16 1.26 -13.30 3.27
CA LEU A 16 1.01 -12.55 2.04
C LEU A 16 -0.48 -12.24 1.90
N ARG A 17 -1.36 -13.22 2.13
CA ARG A 17 -2.81 -13.04 2.05
C ARG A 17 -3.35 -12.01 3.05
N ALA A 18 -2.69 -11.86 4.20
CA ALA A 18 -3.10 -10.91 5.23
C ALA A 18 -2.90 -9.44 4.84
N ILE A 19 -1.95 -9.15 3.94
CA ILE A 19 -1.58 -7.78 3.57
C ILE A 19 -2.10 -7.35 2.20
N LEU A 20 -2.71 -8.26 1.43
CA LEU A 20 -3.23 -7.96 0.11
C LEU A 20 -4.64 -7.35 0.20
N PRO A 21 -4.96 -6.35 -0.63
CA PRO A 21 -6.31 -5.82 -0.76
C PRO A 21 -7.30 -6.92 -1.06
N ARG A 22 -8.34 -7.03 -0.24
CA ARG A 22 -9.52 -7.82 -0.54
C ARG A 22 -10.49 -6.94 -1.31
N SER A 23 -11.21 -7.51 -2.28
CA SER A 23 -12.27 -6.77 -2.96
C SER A 23 -13.30 -6.32 -1.92
N THR A 24 -13.36 -5.02 -1.65
CA THR A 24 -14.36 -4.44 -0.76
C THR A 24 -15.55 -4.00 -1.61
N HIS A 25 -16.59 -4.84 -1.61
CA HIS A 25 -18.00 -4.47 -1.85
C HIS A 25 -18.43 -3.93 -3.23
N ASN A 26 -17.59 -3.94 -4.28
CA ASN A 26 -18.05 -3.70 -5.65
C ASN A 26 -17.61 -4.84 -6.57
N GLU A 27 -18.58 -5.58 -7.12
CA GLU A 27 -18.39 -6.75 -7.99
C GLU A 27 -17.53 -6.44 -9.24
N ASP A 28 -17.37 -5.17 -9.60
CA ASP A 28 -16.60 -4.74 -10.77
C ASP A 28 -15.07 -4.68 -10.58
N HIS A 29 -14.54 -4.85 -9.35
CA HIS A 29 -13.10 -4.67 -9.05
C HIS A 29 -12.51 -5.82 -8.22
N GLU A 30 -12.88 -7.06 -8.52
CA GLU A 30 -12.25 -8.20 -7.89
C GLU A 30 -10.79 -8.37 -8.35
N TYR A 31 -9.85 -8.29 -7.40
CA TYR A 31 -8.44 -8.56 -7.68
C TYR A 31 -8.17 -10.05 -7.68
N HIS A 32 -7.71 -10.55 -8.83
CA HIS A 32 -7.28 -11.92 -8.97
C HIS A 32 -5.76 -11.95 -8.82
N TYR A 33 -5.27 -12.74 -7.88
CA TYR A 33 -3.86 -12.82 -7.53
C TYR A 33 -3.33 -14.19 -7.92
N HIS A 34 -2.26 -14.21 -8.72
CA HIS A 34 -1.51 -15.42 -8.98
C HIS A 34 -0.08 -15.26 -8.47
N VAL A 35 0.33 -16.13 -7.55
CA VAL A 35 1.66 -16.08 -6.92
C VAL A 35 2.66 -16.83 -7.79
N ASN A 36 3.62 -16.11 -8.36
CA ASN A 36 4.67 -16.69 -9.20
C ASN A 36 5.84 -17.21 -8.38
N ASN A 37 6.21 -16.50 -7.31
CA ASN A 37 7.27 -16.91 -6.40
C ASN A 37 7.00 -16.37 -5.00
N PHE A 38 7.35 -17.15 -3.98
CA PHE A 38 7.33 -16.75 -2.60
C PHE A 38 8.53 -17.37 -1.87
N GLU A 39 9.30 -16.52 -1.21
CA GLU A 39 10.45 -16.91 -0.39
C GLU A 39 10.32 -16.24 0.98
N SER A 40 10.12 -17.04 2.02
CA SER A 40 10.23 -16.57 3.40
C SER A 40 11.69 -16.33 3.78
N HIS A 41 11.96 -15.23 4.48
CA HIS A 41 13.23 -14.95 5.18
C HIS A 41 13.00 -15.09 6.70
N ASP A 42 13.92 -14.59 7.54
CA ASP A 42 13.83 -14.59 9.02
C ASP A 42 12.47 -14.10 9.56
N GLU A 43 12.22 -14.26 10.87
CA GLU A 43 10.96 -14.21 11.67
C GLU A 43 9.71 -13.42 11.16
N SER A 44 9.82 -12.43 10.27
CA SER A 44 8.67 -11.75 9.64
C SER A 44 8.91 -11.24 8.21
N GLY A 45 10.08 -11.49 7.64
CA GLY A 45 10.46 -10.99 6.32
C GLY A 45 10.11 -11.98 5.20
N PHE A 46 9.69 -11.48 4.03
CA PHE A 46 9.52 -12.33 2.85
C PHE A 46 9.79 -11.57 1.55
N THR A 47 10.04 -12.31 0.47
CA THR A 47 10.01 -11.80 -0.90
C THR A 47 8.95 -12.53 -1.69
N ALA A 48 8.09 -11.80 -2.39
CA ALA A 48 7.04 -12.38 -3.21
C ALA A 48 7.01 -11.72 -4.59
N SER A 49 6.70 -12.50 -5.62
CA SER A 49 6.36 -12.01 -6.94
C SER A 49 5.01 -12.57 -7.32
N LEU A 50 4.08 -11.69 -7.65
CA LEU A 50 2.71 -12.06 -8.00
C LEU A 50 2.21 -11.23 -9.18
N VAL A 51 1.25 -11.77 -9.91
CA VAL A 51 0.58 -11.08 -11.01
C VAL A 51 -0.88 -10.81 -10.66
N ILE A 52 -1.37 -9.65 -11.07
CA ILE A 52 -2.74 -9.20 -10.84
C ILE A 52 -3.42 -8.77 -12.13
N ASN A 53 -4.75 -8.90 -12.18
CA ASN A 53 -5.65 -8.59 -13.30
C ASN A 53 -5.84 -7.08 -13.56
N VAL A 54 -4.89 -6.24 -13.13
CA VAL A 54 -4.90 -4.79 -13.35
C VAL A 54 -4.26 -4.47 -14.71
N LYS A 55 -4.95 -3.65 -15.53
CA LYS A 55 -4.56 -3.36 -16.93
C LYS A 55 -4.16 -1.91 -17.18
N ALA A 56 -4.65 -0.96 -16.38
CA ALA A 56 -4.40 0.46 -16.55
C ALA A 56 -3.45 1.03 -15.48
N GLU A 57 -2.89 2.19 -15.77
CA GLU A 57 -2.06 2.92 -14.81
C GLU A 57 -2.86 3.39 -13.59
N ASP A 58 -4.08 3.88 -13.79
CA ASP A 58 -4.87 4.46 -12.70
C ASP A 58 -5.40 3.38 -11.75
N ASP A 59 -5.82 2.24 -12.28
CA ASP A 59 -6.14 1.04 -11.50
C ASP A 59 -4.94 0.55 -10.68
N ALA A 60 -3.72 0.62 -11.24
CA ALA A 60 -2.51 0.24 -10.52
C ALA A 60 -2.19 1.21 -9.38
N LYS A 61 -2.48 2.52 -9.55
CA LYS A 61 -2.38 3.50 -8.46
C LYS A 61 -3.44 3.23 -7.38
N LYS A 62 -4.66 2.88 -7.77
CA LYS A 62 -5.75 2.51 -6.85
C LYS A 62 -5.38 1.28 -6.01
N TRP A 63 -4.95 0.20 -6.67
CA TRP A 63 -4.46 -1.01 -6.00
C TRP A 63 -3.32 -0.70 -5.02
N MET A 64 -2.38 0.18 -5.39
CA MET A 64 -1.29 0.58 -4.50
C MET A 64 -1.79 1.33 -3.25
N SER A 65 -2.84 2.14 -3.38
CA SER A 65 -3.46 2.85 -2.25
C SER A 65 -4.13 1.86 -1.30
N GLU A 66 -4.93 0.94 -1.84
CA GLU A 66 -5.62 -0.10 -1.07
C GLU A 66 -4.62 -1.08 -0.43
N PHE A 67 -3.50 -1.35 -1.09
CA PHE A 67 -2.42 -2.16 -0.54
C PHE A 67 -1.77 -1.47 0.66
N ALA A 68 -1.52 -0.16 0.58
CA ALA A 68 -0.99 0.61 1.70
C ALA A 68 -1.93 0.58 2.92
N GLU A 69 -3.23 0.66 2.68
CA GLU A 69 -4.27 0.61 3.71
C GLU A 69 -4.38 -0.77 4.36
N SER A 70 -4.61 -1.82 3.57
CA SER A 70 -4.76 -3.21 4.05
C SER A 70 -3.52 -3.71 4.78
N SER A 71 -2.33 -3.29 4.35
CA SER A 71 -1.07 -3.66 4.99
C SER A 71 -0.63 -2.73 6.13
N SER A 72 -1.40 -1.66 6.42
CA SER A 72 -1.06 -0.63 7.41
C SER A 72 0.34 -0.02 7.22
N THR A 73 0.77 0.15 5.97
CA THR A 73 2.10 0.69 5.64
C THR A 73 2.01 1.91 4.73
N THR A 74 2.91 2.87 4.94
CA THR A 74 3.07 4.01 4.03
C THR A 74 4.26 3.80 3.10
N TRP A 75 3.98 3.91 1.80
CA TRP A 75 4.95 3.72 0.72
C TRP A 75 5.23 5.05 0.00
N ARG A 76 6.51 5.38 -0.17
CA ARG A 76 6.98 6.54 -0.93
C ARG A 76 7.55 6.10 -2.26
N VAL A 77 7.35 6.91 -3.31
CA VAL A 77 7.99 6.65 -4.60
C VAL A 77 9.50 6.79 -4.42
N MET A 78 10.24 5.70 -4.66
CA MET A 78 11.69 5.68 -4.69
C MET A 78 12.20 6.14 -6.06
N ARG A 79 11.64 5.56 -7.13
CA ARG A 79 12.01 5.84 -8.52
C ARG A 79 10.80 5.71 -9.44
N THR A 80 10.63 6.70 -10.31
CA THR A 80 9.82 6.56 -11.52
C THR A 80 10.71 6.00 -12.62
N CYS A 81 10.23 5.00 -13.35
CA CYS A 81 10.97 4.42 -14.46
C CYS A 81 10.43 5.02 -15.77
N PRO A 82 11.28 5.55 -16.67
CA PRO A 82 10.86 5.98 -17.99
C PRO A 82 10.15 4.82 -18.70
N THR A 83 8.90 5.02 -19.09
CA THR A 83 8.13 3.99 -19.76
C THR A 83 8.50 3.99 -21.24
N ALA A 84 9.28 2.98 -21.65
CA ALA A 84 9.32 2.60 -23.05
C ALA A 84 7.93 2.02 -23.39
N LYS A 85 7.00 2.91 -23.74
CA LYS A 85 5.54 2.66 -23.91
C LYS A 85 5.20 1.47 -24.83
N LYS A 86 6.19 0.94 -25.56
CA LYS A 86 6.11 -0.25 -26.41
C LYS A 86 5.75 -1.52 -25.63
N TYR A 87 6.28 -1.71 -24.42
CA TYR A 87 6.09 -2.96 -23.66
C TYR A 87 5.58 -2.76 -22.23
N VAL A 88 5.94 -1.63 -21.59
CA VAL A 88 5.56 -1.33 -20.21
C VAL A 88 4.73 -0.05 -20.21
N LEU A 89 3.50 -0.15 -19.71
CA LEU A 89 2.59 0.99 -19.57
C LEU A 89 2.95 1.84 -18.37
N PHE A 90 3.28 1.18 -17.26
CA PHE A 90 3.59 1.83 -15.99
C PHE A 90 4.61 1.02 -15.23
N LYS A 91 5.58 1.72 -14.62
CA LYS A 91 6.51 1.11 -13.66
C LYS A 91 6.93 2.11 -12.60
N LYS A 92 6.67 1.77 -11.34
CA LYS A 92 7.16 2.52 -10.17
C LYS A 92 7.78 1.59 -9.16
N ILE A 93 8.84 2.10 -8.52
CA ILE A 93 9.48 1.44 -7.38
C ILE A 93 9.17 2.30 -6.16
N TYR A 94 8.60 1.66 -5.16
CA TYR A 94 8.22 2.24 -3.88
C TYR A 94 9.16 1.74 -2.79
N ARG A 95 9.28 2.53 -1.73
CA ARG A 95 10.02 2.25 -0.50
C ARG A 95 9.14 2.51 0.70
N CYS A 96 9.38 1.81 1.80
CA CYS A 96 8.75 2.19 3.07
C CYS A 96 9.11 3.65 3.42
N HIS A 97 8.16 4.38 4.00
CA HIS A 97 8.37 5.75 4.44
C HIS A 97 9.42 5.91 5.56
N HIS A 98 9.74 4.84 6.29
CA HIS A 98 10.86 4.75 7.25
C HIS A 98 12.21 4.44 6.58
N GLY A 99 12.21 4.12 5.28
CA GLY A 99 13.42 3.94 4.50
C GLY A 99 14.03 5.28 4.09
N GLN A 100 15.31 5.28 3.69
CA GLN A 100 15.99 6.46 3.15
C GLN A 100 16.10 6.39 1.61
N GLN A 101 16.03 7.54 0.93
CA GLN A 101 16.26 7.61 -0.53
C GLN A 101 17.74 7.79 -0.84
N ARG A 102 18.44 8.54 0.03
CA ARG A 102 19.87 8.81 -0.03
C ARG A 102 20.49 8.33 1.28
N ARG A 103 21.66 7.71 1.19
CA ARG A 103 22.41 7.34 2.40
C ARG A 103 22.69 8.61 3.21
N ALA A 104 22.33 8.62 4.48
CA ALA A 104 22.74 9.68 5.39
C ALA A 104 24.27 9.81 5.36
N LYS A 105 24.76 11.06 5.41
CA LYS A 105 26.18 11.29 5.63
C LYS A 105 26.53 10.81 7.04
N GLU A 106 27.71 10.23 7.16
CA GLU A 106 28.24 9.80 8.46
C GLU A 106 28.28 11.00 9.43
N GLY A 107 27.80 10.81 10.66
CA GLY A 107 27.73 11.87 11.67
C GLY A 107 26.44 12.72 11.70
N THR A 108 25.48 12.54 10.79
CA THR A 108 24.17 13.23 10.90
C THR A 108 23.18 12.45 11.75
N SER A 109 22.51 13.10 12.72
CA SER A 109 21.43 12.50 13.50
C SER A 109 20.27 12.12 12.59
N ARG A 110 19.81 10.86 12.69
CA ARG A 110 18.64 10.40 11.96
C ARG A 110 17.37 10.97 12.58
N HIS A 111 16.40 11.35 11.76
CA HIS A 111 15.07 11.66 12.26
C HIS A 111 14.49 10.40 12.93
N SER A 112 13.68 10.55 13.99
CA SER A 112 13.09 9.40 14.73
C SER A 112 12.25 8.47 13.85
N LYS A 113 11.74 9.01 12.74
CA LYS A 113 11.05 8.28 11.67
C LYS A 113 11.97 7.43 10.79
N ASP A 114 13.25 7.75 10.67
CA ASP A 114 14.12 7.11 9.68
C ASP A 114 14.86 5.91 10.29
N THR A 115 14.26 4.72 10.18
CA THR A 115 14.87 3.47 10.68
C THR A 115 15.86 2.87 9.69
N GLY A 116 15.91 3.37 8.44
CA GLY A 116 16.72 2.77 7.38
C GLY A 116 16.09 1.51 6.78
N CYS A 117 14.77 1.41 6.84
CA CYS A 117 14.00 0.27 6.34
C CYS A 117 14.33 -0.06 4.87
N CYS A 118 14.57 -1.35 4.59
CA CYS A 118 14.93 -1.85 3.26
C CYS A 118 13.74 -2.35 2.44
N ALA A 119 12.52 -2.28 2.97
CA ALA A 119 11.33 -2.77 2.29
C ALA A 119 11.07 -2.01 0.98
N LYS A 120 10.82 -2.76 -0.10
CA LYS A 120 10.56 -2.25 -1.44
C LYS A 120 9.37 -2.93 -2.07
N LEU A 121 8.66 -2.19 -2.91
CA LEU A 121 7.60 -2.71 -3.77
C LEU A 121 7.85 -2.21 -5.18
N THR A 122 7.88 -3.10 -6.15
CA THR A 122 7.93 -2.73 -7.57
C THR A 122 6.63 -3.10 -8.24
N LEU A 123 5.94 -2.11 -8.77
CA LEU A 123 4.69 -2.27 -9.50
C LEU A 123 4.94 -2.04 -10.99
N THR A 124 4.63 -3.03 -11.82
CA THR A 124 4.88 -2.97 -13.27
C THR A 124 3.63 -3.41 -14.04
N VAL A 125 2.96 -2.48 -14.72
CA VAL A 125 1.86 -2.78 -15.64
C VAL A 125 2.44 -3.00 -17.02
N ARG A 126 2.30 -4.22 -17.54
CA ARG A 126 2.75 -4.56 -18.89
C ARG A 126 1.64 -4.34 -19.91
N ARG A 127 2.05 -4.08 -21.15
CA ARG A 127 1.12 -3.92 -22.27
C ARG A 127 0.71 -5.29 -22.81
N THR A 128 -0.60 -5.56 -22.83
CA THR A 128 -1.19 -6.79 -23.40
C THR A 128 -1.44 -6.70 -24.90
N VAL A 129 -1.76 -5.51 -25.41
CA VAL A 129 -2.04 -5.25 -26.82
C VAL A 129 -1.09 -4.17 -27.35
N THR A 130 -0.37 -4.49 -28.43
CA THR A 130 0.55 -3.55 -29.09
C THR A 130 -0.22 -2.37 -29.68
N GLN A 131 0.49 -1.28 -30.02
CA GLN A 131 -0.12 -0.13 -30.70
C GLN A 131 -0.80 -0.50 -32.03
N SER A 132 -0.36 -1.59 -32.67
CA SER A 132 -0.94 -2.15 -33.89
C SER A 132 -2.12 -3.10 -33.66
N GLY A 133 -2.66 -3.19 -32.44
CA GLY A 133 -3.80 -4.05 -32.11
C GLY A 133 -3.47 -5.55 -31.97
N ARG A 134 -2.19 -5.93 -32.04
CA ARG A 134 -1.77 -7.33 -31.92
C ARG A 134 -1.56 -7.70 -30.46
N LYS A 135 -1.89 -8.94 -30.10
CA LYS A 135 -1.56 -9.50 -28.78
C LYS A 135 -0.05 -9.52 -28.56
N SER A 136 0.38 -9.18 -27.35
CA SER A 136 1.78 -9.23 -26.92
C SER A 136 2.31 -10.65 -27.01
N LYS A 137 3.49 -10.83 -27.63
CA LYS A 137 4.17 -12.13 -27.77
C LYS A 137 5.03 -12.48 -26.55
N ASN A 138 4.64 -12.05 -25.35
CA ASN A 138 5.42 -12.37 -24.16
C ASN A 138 5.33 -13.89 -23.88
N SER A 139 6.42 -14.47 -23.40
CA SER A 139 6.49 -15.89 -23.03
C SER A 139 5.68 -16.23 -21.78
N ASP A 140 5.38 -15.23 -20.94
CA ASP A 140 4.61 -15.39 -19.71
C ASP A 140 3.11 -15.64 -20.01
N PRO A 141 2.57 -16.84 -19.74
CA PRO A 141 1.19 -17.21 -20.08
C PRO A 141 0.14 -16.32 -19.42
N HIS A 142 0.43 -15.85 -18.20
CA HIS A 142 -0.52 -15.09 -17.39
C HIS A 142 -0.58 -13.62 -17.78
N ILE A 143 0.29 -13.12 -18.65
CA ILE A 143 0.32 -11.68 -18.97
C ILE A 143 -0.97 -11.17 -19.63
N GLN A 144 -1.70 -12.03 -20.36
CA GLN A 144 -2.92 -11.61 -21.06
C GLN A 144 -4.08 -11.40 -20.08
N THR A 145 -4.12 -12.19 -19.01
CA THR A 145 -5.15 -12.14 -17.96
C THR A 145 -4.72 -11.24 -16.79
N HIS A 146 -3.45 -11.29 -16.42
CA HIS A 146 -2.82 -10.60 -15.28
C HIS A 146 -1.57 -9.82 -15.72
N PRO A 147 -1.73 -8.67 -16.40
CA PRO A 147 -0.61 -7.93 -16.97
C PRO A 147 0.25 -7.18 -15.96
N THR A 148 -0.23 -7.03 -14.72
CA THR A 148 0.50 -6.29 -13.70
C THR A 148 1.30 -7.22 -12.82
N LEU A 149 2.62 -7.01 -12.81
CA LEU A 149 3.56 -7.71 -11.95
C LEU A 149 3.85 -6.87 -10.71
N VAL A 150 3.61 -7.46 -9.54
CA VAL A 150 3.97 -6.91 -8.24
C VAL A 150 5.15 -7.71 -7.70
N LYS A 151 6.25 -7.02 -7.39
CA LYS A 151 7.37 -7.60 -6.64
C LYS A 151 7.46 -6.96 -5.27
N LEU A 152 7.36 -7.77 -4.24
CA LEU A 152 7.42 -7.38 -2.84
C LEU A 152 8.74 -7.84 -2.24
N GLU A 153 9.50 -6.90 -1.72
CA GLU A 153 10.60 -7.13 -0.78
C GLU A 153 10.10 -6.68 0.60
N TRP A 154 9.37 -7.56 1.28
CA TRP A 154 8.77 -7.30 2.59
C TRP A 154 9.81 -7.52 3.70
N LYS A 155 10.81 -6.63 3.76
CA LYS A 155 11.92 -6.69 4.73
C LYS A 155 11.93 -5.42 5.59
N HIS A 156 11.03 -5.39 6.57
CA HIS A 156 10.93 -4.29 7.53
C HIS A 156 11.85 -4.53 8.72
N ASN A 157 12.57 -3.47 9.13
CA ASN A 157 13.40 -3.48 10.35
C ASN A 157 12.73 -2.76 11.53
N HIS A 158 11.44 -2.49 11.39
CA HIS A 158 10.60 -1.84 12.37
C HIS A 158 9.26 -2.57 12.39
N VAL A 159 8.58 -2.52 13.53
CA VAL A 159 7.22 -3.06 13.64
C VAL A 159 6.27 -2.15 12.87
N ILE A 160 5.26 -2.73 12.22
CA ILE A 160 4.31 -2.02 11.35
C ILE A 160 3.03 -1.67 12.12
N SER A 161 2.48 -2.64 12.86
CA SER A 161 1.14 -2.56 13.47
C SER A 161 1.14 -2.11 14.93
N ILE A 162 2.04 -1.18 15.31
CA ILE A 162 2.08 -0.62 16.66
C ILE A 162 1.84 0.90 16.64
N PRO A 163 1.25 1.48 17.71
CA PRO A 163 1.03 2.94 17.83
C PRO A 163 2.24 3.80 17.46
N ALA A 164 3.44 3.39 17.88
CA ALA A 164 4.67 4.13 17.62
C ALA A 164 5.06 4.22 16.13
N ALA A 165 4.60 3.26 15.31
CA ALA A 165 4.80 3.26 13.86
C ALA A 165 3.63 3.95 13.14
N LEU A 166 2.40 3.69 13.58
CA LEU A 166 1.17 4.21 12.94
C LEU A 166 1.08 5.74 12.99
N LYS A 167 1.65 6.39 14.01
CA LYS A 167 1.72 7.87 14.09
C LYS A 167 2.44 8.55 12.92
N TYR A 168 3.25 7.82 12.15
CA TYR A 168 3.99 8.37 11.00
C TYR A 168 3.29 8.14 9.65
N ARG A 169 2.14 7.46 9.65
CA ARG A 169 1.28 7.29 8.48
C ARG A 169 0.79 8.64 7.95
N ASP A 170 0.36 8.64 6.71
CA ASP A 170 -0.35 9.79 6.15
C ASP A 170 -1.82 9.72 6.57
N ALA A 171 -2.44 10.88 6.79
CA ALA A 171 -3.87 10.99 6.98
C ALA A 171 -4.60 10.42 5.76
N SER A 172 -5.63 9.60 6.00
CA SER A 172 -6.42 9.02 4.92
C SER A 172 -7.22 10.11 4.20
N PRO A 173 -7.56 9.92 2.91
CA PRO A 173 -8.44 10.83 2.20
C PRO A 173 -9.81 10.99 2.90
N GLU A 174 -10.32 9.93 3.53
CA GLU A 174 -11.58 9.97 4.29
C GLU A 174 -11.46 10.90 5.51
N THR A 175 -10.40 10.75 6.30
CA THR A 175 -10.13 11.61 7.45
C THR A 175 -9.94 13.06 7.02
N CYS A 176 -9.21 13.30 5.92
CA CYS A 176 -9.05 14.65 5.36
C CYS A 176 -10.40 15.25 4.97
N ALA A 177 -11.26 14.49 4.29
CA ALA A 177 -12.59 14.96 3.89
C ALA A 177 -13.48 15.31 5.11
N LYS A 178 -13.44 14.48 6.16
CA LYS A 178 -14.15 14.75 7.44
C LYS A 178 -13.65 16.04 8.09
N LEU A 179 -12.33 16.23 8.17
CA LEU A 179 -11.74 17.45 8.73
C LEU A 179 -12.13 18.68 7.90
N GLU A 180 -12.09 18.59 6.57
CA GLU A 180 -12.52 19.68 5.69
C GLU A 180 -14.00 20.06 5.91
N GLU A 181 -14.87 19.08 6.13
CA GLU A 181 -16.28 19.32 6.44
C GLU A 181 -16.43 20.02 7.80
N LEU A 182 -15.72 19.56 8.84
CA LEU A 182 -15.74 20.19 10.16
C LEU A 182 -15.25 21.64 10.09
N PHE A 183 -14.21 21.93 9.30
CA PHE A 183 -13.72 23.29 9.08
C PHE A 183 -14.73 24.17 8.36
N LYS A 184 -15.41 23.65 7.33
CA LYS A 184 -16.49 24.36 6.63
C LYS A 184 -17.65 24.69 7.56
N ASN A 185 -17.90 23.84 8.55
CA ASN A 185 -18.90 24.07 9.60
C ASN A 185 -18.45 25.05 10.70
N GLY A 186 -17.27 25.69 10.56
CA GLY A 186 -16.77 26.71 11.47
C GLY A 186 -16.00 26.18 12.69
N ASN A 187 -15.64 24.89 12.69
CA ASN A 187 -14.83 24.34 13.77
C ASN A 187 -13.37 24.78 13.66
N SER A 188 -12.76 25.10 14.80
CA SER A 188 -11.31 25.30 14.87
C SER A 188 -10.56 23.97 14.72
N PRO A 189 -9.26 23.98 14.35
CA PRO A 189 -8.43 22.77 14.27
C PRO A 189 -8.49 21.87 15.51
N ALA A 190 -8.48 22.47 16.71
CA ALA A 190 -8.59 21.73 17.96
C ALA A 190 -10.01 21.16 18.19
N SER A 191 -11.05 21.93 17.87
CA SER A 191 -12.45 21.48 17.99
C SER A 191 -12.75 20.33 17.03
N ALA A 192 -12.30 20.43 15.78
CA ALA A 192 -12.49 19.40 14.78
C ALA A 192 -11.79 18.09 15.17
N LEU A 193 -10.56 18.18 15.71
CA LEU A 193 -9.84 17.00 16.20
C LEU A 193 -10.57 16.35 17.39
N ASN A 194 -11.06 17.14 18.35
CA ASN A 194 -11.84 16.62 19.47
C ASN A 194 -13.13 15.92 19.00
N ILE A 195 -13.83 16.47 18.01
CA ILE A 195 -15.03 15.84 17.43
C ILE A 195 -14.66 14.47 16.82
N LEU A 196 -13.57 14.41 16.06
CA LEU A 196 -13.10 13.16 15.46
C LEU A 196 -12.73 12.11 16.53
N GLU A 197 -12.05 12.50 17.60
CA GLU A 197 -11.74 11.61 18.73
C GLU A 197 -13.02 11.09 19.41
N LEU A 198 -14.01 11.96 19.63
CA LEU A 198 -15.29 11.57 20.21
C LEU A 198 -16.06 10.59 19.31
N GLU A 199 -16.08 10.83 18.00
CA GLU A 199 -16.69 9.92 17.02
C GLU A 199 -16.02 8.54 17.05
N LEU A 200 -14.69 8.49 17.10
CA LEU A 200 -13.95 7.23 17.19
C LEU A 200 -14.25 6.48 18.48
N GLN A 201 -14.40 7.20 19.60
CA GLN A 201 -14.75 6.60 20.89
C GLN A 201 -16.16 6.01 20.87
N ILE A 202 -17.11 6.65 20.19
CA ILE A 202 -18.49 6.16 20.06
C ILE A 202 -18.56 4.96 19.11
N GLN A 203 -17.83 4.99 17.99
CA GLN A 203 -17.88 3.95 16.96
C GLN A 203 -17.22 2.64 17.39
N ASP A 204 -16.01 2.70 17.95
CA ASP A 204 -15.23 1.52 18.34
C ASP A 204 -14.51 1.75 19.68
N PRO A 205 -15.22 1.63 20.84
CA PRO A 205 -14.63 1.86 22.16
C PRO A 205 -13.40 0.98 22.44
N ASP A 206 -13.44 -0.29 22.01
CA ASP A 206 -12.38 -1.26 22.26
C ASP A 206 -11.10 -0.98 21.47
N LYS A 207 -11.23 -0.38 20.27
CA LYS A 207 -10.10 -0.05 19.39
C LYS A 207 -9.71 1.41 19.45
N TYR A 208 -10.43 2.22 20.21
CA TYR A 208 -10.23 3.67 20.33
C TYR A 208 -8.74 4.05 20.50
N VAL A 209 -8.03 3.42 21.44
CA VAL A 209 -6.61 3.70 21.70
C VAL A 209 -5.73 3.46 20.48
N MET A 210 -5.99 2.39 19.73
CA MET A 210 -5.23 2.07 18.52
C MET A 210 -5.59 3.02 17.37
N ASN A 211 -6.88 3.35 17.21
CA ASN A 211 -7.37 4.24 16.18
C ASN A 211 -6.85 5.68 16.39
N CYS A 212 -6.83 6.17 17.62
CA CYS A 212 -6.25 7.48 17.97
C CYS A 212 -4.74 7.54 17.76
N ALA A 213 -4.03 6.41 17.86
CA ALA A 213 -2.61 6.36 17.57
C ALA A 213 -2.28 6.30 16.06
N ASP A 214 -3.27 5.96 15.22
CA ASP A 214 -3.08 5.89 13.79
C ASP A 214 -3.35 7.24 13.12
N ARG A 215 -2.29 7.87 12.61
CA ARG A 215 -2.38 9.15 11.91
C ARG A 215 -3.24 9.10 10.65
N SER A 216 -3.44 7.92 10.08
CA SER A 216 -4.37 7.69 8.98
C SER A 216 -5.83 7.94 9.37
N ILE A 217 -6.17 7.71 10.64
CA ILE A 217 -7.52 7.78 11.18
C ILE A 217 -7.69 9.06 11.99
N CYS A 218 -6.79 9.29 12.95
CA CYS A 218 -6.77 10.43 13.86
C CYS A 218 -5.43 11.17 13.72
N PRO A 219 -5.37 12.29 12.99
CA PRO A 219 -4.12 12.99 12.75
C PRO A 219 -3.72 13.85 13.94
N ASP A 220 -2.46 14.29 13.96
CA ASP A 220 -1.95 15.17 15.00
C ASP A 220 -2.47 16.60 14.85
N LEU A 221 -2.59 17.32 15.97
CA LEU A 221 -3.06 18.71 15.96
C LEU A 221 -2.24 19.60 15.00
N HIS A 222 -0.93 19.36 14.91
CA HIS A 222 -0.04 20.06 13.97
C HIS A 222 -0.42 19.84 12.51
N PHE A 223 -0.98 18.68 12.16
CA PHE A 223 -1.52 18.43 10.82
C PHE A 223 -2.79 19.24 10.56
N CYS A 224 -3.69 19.34 11.54
CA CYS A 224 -4.93 20.11 11.40
C CYS A 224 -4.70 21.64 11.22
N TYR A 225 -3.53 22.15 11.62
CA TYR A 225 -3.15 23.56 11.44
C TYR A 225 -2.47 23.87 10.09
N ARG A 226 -2.14 22.84 9.29
CA ARG A 226 -1.48 23.01 7.99
C ARG A 226 -2.49 23.14 6.87
#